data_AF-W9S5S7-F1
#
_entry.id   AF-W9S5S7-F1
#
_cell.length_a   1.000
_cell.length_b   1.000
_cell.length_c   1.000
_cell.angle_alpha   90.00
_cell.angle_beta   90.00
_cell.angle_gamma   90.00
#
_symmetry.space_group_name_H-M   'P 1'
#
loop_
_entity.id
_entity.type
_entity.pdbx_description
1 polymer ?
#
loop_
_entity_poly.entity_id
_entity_poly.type
_entity_poly.pdbx_seq_one_letter_code
_entity_poly.pdbx_strand_id
1 'polypeptide(L)'
;MLSSVEILDDYTFLAAANNSNITSLQNNEGVYTMRKLDVVGEYHLGEFINKFQHGSLVPYSDACRIPTVTFGSASGVIGIIASLPRDLCLQCYKISRSK
;
A
#
# COMPACT_ATOMS: atom_id res chain seq x y z
N MET A 1 -2.41 17.86 0.77
CA MET A 1 -2.53 17.70 -0.71
C MET A 1 -2.00 16.32 -1.05
N LEU A 2 -2.67 15.57 -1.94
CA LEU A 2 -2.18 14.26 -2.37
C LEU A 2 -1.01 14.42 -3.35
N SER A 3 -0.03 13.54 -3.29
CA SER A 3 1.12 13.52 -4.21
C SER A 3 1.00 12.41 -5.26
N SER A 4 0.51 11.23 -4.88
CA SER A 4 0.31 10.08 -5.77
C SER A 4 -0.80 9.19 -5.23
N VAL A 5 -1.48 8.47 -6.12
CA VAL A 5 -2.55 7.50 -5.78
C VAL A 5 -2.40 6.25 -6.63
N GLU A 6 -2.85 5.11 -6.12
CA GLU A 6 -2.82 3.82 -6.83
C GLU A 6 -3.99 2.92 -6.40
N ILE A 7 -4.44 2.05 -7.29
CA ILE A 7 -5.48 1.05 -7.00
C ILE A 7 -4.77 -0.27 -6.67
N LEU A 8 -4.93 -0.81 -5.46
CA LEU A 8 -4.32 -2.09 -5.09
C LEU A 8 -5.16 -3.28 -5.55
N ASP A 9 -6.48 -3.16 -5.39
CA ASP A 9 -7.50 -4.11 -5.83
C ASP A 9 -8.85 -3.37 -6.03
N ASP A 10 -9.92 -4.10 -6.30
CA ASP A 10 -11.24 -3.53 -6.61
C ASP A 10 -11.83 -2.66 -5.47
N TYR A 11 -11.36 -2.85 -4.24
CA TYR A 11 -11.91 -2.19 -3.05
C TYR A 11 -10.88 -1.39 -2.28
N THR A 12 -9.59 -1.58 -2.54
CA THR A 12 -8.49 -1.03 -1.77
C THR A 12 -7.68 -0.07 -2.60
N PHE A 13 -7.54 1.16 -2.11
CA PHE A 13 -6.82 2.25 -2.73
C PHE A 13 -5.65 2.66 -1.85
N LEU A 14 -4.59 3.12 -2.48
CA LEU A 14 -3.41 3.64 -1.83
C LEU A 14 -3.24 5.12 -2.18
N ALA A 15 -2.95 5.93 -1.17
CA ALA A 15 -2.72 7.34 -1.35
C ALA A 15 -1.44 7.78 -0.62
N ALA A 16 -0.61 8.54 -1.30
CA ALA A 16 0.50 9.26 -0.70
C ALA A 16 0.12 10.75 -0.56
N ALA A 17 0.45 11.31 0.60
CA ALA A 17 0.18 12.71 0.90
C ALA A 17 1.49 13.51 1.07
N ASN A 18 1.38 14.82 0.91
CA ASN A 18 2.51 15.76 1.01
C ASN A 18 3.15 15.86 2.40
N ASN A 19 2.56 15.22 3.42
CA ASN A 19 3.14 15.06 4.75
C ASN A 19 4.04 13.81 4.87
N SER A 20 4.36 13.15 3.76
CA SER A 20 5.13 11.91 3.70
C SER A 20 4.46 10.71 4.38
N ASN A 21 3.13 10.75 4.50
CA ASN A 21 2.32 9.60 4.91
C ASN A 21 1.82 8.83 3.68
N ILE A 22 1.67 7.52 3.88
CA ILE A 22 0.88 6.64 3.02
C ILE A 22 -0.38 6.24 3.78
N THR A 23 -1.50 6.25 3.07
CA THR A 23 -2.81 5.85 3.60
C THR A 23 -3.42 4.78 2.70
N SER A 24 -3.89 3.69 3.30
CA SER A 24 -4.75 2.72 2.62
C SER A 24 -6.22 3.02 2.93
N LEU A 25 -7.02 3.04 1.87
CA LEU A 25 -8.42 3.36 1.87
C LEU A 25 -9.20 2.15 1.36
N GLN A 26 -10.31 1.82 1.99
CA GLN A 26 -11.16 0.72 1.54
C GLN A 26 -12.60 1.18 1.30
N ASN A 27 -13.21 0.66 0.24
CA ASN A 27 -14.64 0.76 0.02
C ASN A 27 -15.33 -0.45 0.69
N ASN A 28 -16.30 -0.20 1.58
CA ASN A 28 -17.01 -1.28 2.26
C ASN A 28 -18.07 -1.90 1.33
N GLU A 29 -17.88 -3.17 0.97
CA GLU A 29 -18.93 -3.94 0.30
C GLU A 29 -20.05 -4.31 1.28
N GLY A 30 -21.31 -4.05 0.90
CA GLY A 30 -22.48 -4.54 1.63
C GLY A 30 -23.60 -3.54 1.81
N VAL A 31 -23.39 -2.26 1.45
CA VAL A 31 -24.44 -1.24 1.52
C VAL A 31 -24.44 -0.47 0.20
N TYR A 32 -25.45 -0.72 -0.64
CA TYR A 32 -25.68 -0.11 -1.96
C TYR A 32 -25.68 1.45 -1.99
N THR A 33 -25.45 2.12 -0.85
CA THR A 33 -25.52 3.57 -0.66
C THR A 33 -24.25 4.21 -0.10
N MET A 34 -23.17 3.49 0.21
CA MET A 34 -21.97 4.12 0.80
C MET A 34 -20.94 4.51 -0.25
N ARG A 35 -20.99 5.78 -0.69
CA ARG A 35 -19.96 6.46 -1.52
C ARG A 35 -18.76 6.94 -0.69
N LYS A 36 -18.36 6.20 0.35
CA LYS A 36 -17.35 6.63 1.32
C LYS A 36 -16.19 5.65 1.35
N LEU A 37 -14.99 6.17 1.22
CA LEU A 37 -13.75 5.44 1.46
C LEU A 37 -13.38 5.60 2.94
N ASP A 38 -13.20 4.48 3.63
CA ASP A 38 -12.73 4.46 5.00
C ASP A 38 -11.21 4.27 5.04
N VAL A 39 -10.53 5.01 5.92
CA VAL A 39 -9.10 4.84 6.17
C VAL A 39 -8.91 3.57 6.99
N VAL A 40 -8.28 2.57 6.40
CA VAL A 40 -8.02 1.26 7.04
C VAL A 40 -6.57 1.11 7.48
N GLY A 41 -5.67 1.98 7.02
CA GLY A 41 -4.29 2.02 7.46
C GLY A 41 -3.62 3.35 7.17
N GLU A 42 -2.69 3.74 8.04
CA GLU A 42 -1.85 4.92 7.87
C GLU A 42 -0.43 4.60 8.33
N TYR A 43 0.56 5.04 7.56
CA TYR A 43 1.97 4.85 7.87
C TYR A 43 2.78 6.08 7.49
N HIS A 44 3.59 6.60 8.42
CA HIS A 44 4.51 7.69 8.14
C HIS A 44 5.77 7.12 7.47
N LEU A 45 5.90 7.30 6.17
CA LEU A 45 7.03 6.79 5.40
C LEU A 45 8.28 7.66 5.55
N GLY A 46 8.09 8.98 5.72
CA GLY A 46 9.19 9.95 5.72
C GLY A 46 9.72 10.31 4.32
N GLU A 47 9.10 9.77 3.27
CA GLU A 47 9.45 10.02 1.87
C GLU A 47 8.32 10.71 1.11
N PHE A 48 8.67 11.65 0.23
CA PHE A 48 7.72 12.28 -0.69
C PHE A 48 7.59 11.44 -1.96
N ILE A 49 6.50 10.66 -2.06
CA ILE A 49 6.25 9.77 -3.20
C ILE A 49 5.74 10.57 -4.40
N ASN A 50 6.41 10.41 -5.54
CA ASN A 50 6.04 11.02 -6.81
C ASN A 50 5.19 10.09 -7.69
N LYS A 51 5.44 8.78 -7.62
CA LYS A 51 4.77 7.82 -8.50
C LYS A 51 4.67 6.44 -7.86
N PHE A 52 3.49 5.83 -8.03
CA PHE A 52 3.26 4.40 -7.87
C PHE A 52 3.28 3.70 -9.23
N GLN A 53 3.66 2.42 -9.24
CA GLN A 53 3.63 1.59 -10.43
C GLN A 53 3.49 0.11 -10.07
N HIS A 54 2.46 -0.54 -10.63
CA HIS A 54 2.33 -2.00 -10.57
C HIS A 54 3.52 -2.70 -11.22
N GLY A 55 3.97 -3.78 -10.59
CA GLY A 55 5.02 -4.64 -11.10
C GLY A 55 6.05 -5.01 -10.05
N SER A 56 6.98 -5.88 -10.46
CA SER A 56 8.11 -6.31 -9.65
C SER A 56 9.41 -6.11 -10.43
N LEU A 57 10.47 -5.76 -9.71
CA LEU A 57 11.83 -5.70 -10.26
C LEU A 57 12.53 -7.07 -10.24
N VAL A 58 11.89 -8.08 -9.65
CA VAL A 58 12.42 -9.45 -9.55
C VAL A 58 11.88 -10.29 -10.72
N PRO A 59 12.71 -11.14 -11.36
CA PRO A 59 12.27 -12.04 -12.42
C PRO A 59 11.08 -12.88 -11.97
N TYR A 60 10.12 -13.06 -12.89
CA TYR A 60 8.90 -13.80 -12.63
C TYR A 60 9.22 -15.26 -12.27
N SER A 61 8.84 -15.67 -11.06
CA SER A 61 8.87 -17.06 -10.60
C SER A 61 7.44 -17.45 -10.22
N ASP A 62 7.01 -18.66 -10.57
CA ASP A 62 5.67 -19.17 -10.26
C ASP A 62 5.42 -19.35 -8.74
N ALA A 63 6.45 -19.17 -7.91
CA ALA A 63 6.33 -19.19 -6.46
C ALA A 63 5.70 -17.89 -5.93
N CYS A 64 4.42 -17.98 -5.57
CA CYS A 64 3.69 -17.01 -4.74
C CYS A 64 3.56 -15.59 -5.32
N ARG A 65 2.48 -15.35 -6.07
CA ARG A 65 2.06 -14.01 -6.52
C ARG A 65 1.50 -13.18 -5.36
N ILE A 66 2.37 -12.49 -4.64
CA ILE A 66 1.94 -11.42 -3.73
C ILE A 66 1.74 -10.15 -4.57
N PRO A 67 0.54 -9.54 -4.58
CA PRO A 67 0.32 -8.27 -5.29
C PRO A 67 1.27 -7.20 -4.79
N THR A 68 1.97 -6.55 -5.73
CA THR A 68 3.02 -5.59 -5.42
C THR A 68 2.90 -4.31 -6.24
N VAL A 69 3.19 -3.20 -5.58
CA VAL A 69 3.30 -1.87 -6.16
C VAL A 69 4.65 -1.30 -5.79
N THR A 70 5.40 -0.84 -6.79
CA THR A 70 6.64 -0.09 -6.60
C THR A 70 6.33 1.39 -6.45
N PHE A 71 7.17 2.11 -5.69
CA PHE A 71 7.10 3.57 -5.64
C PHE A 71 8.46 4.21 -5.80
N GLY A 72 8.48 5.38 -6.41
CA GLY A 72 9.65 6.26 -6.47
C GLY A 72 9.40 7.55 -5.68
N SER A 73 10.36 7.93 -4.84
CA SER A 73 10.32 9.17 -4.08
C SER A 73 11.16 10.28 -4.72
N ALA A 74 10.92 11.52 -4.30
CA ALA A 74 11.70 12.68 -4.73
C ALA A 74 13.18 12.64 -4.28
N SER A 75 13.51 11.87 -3.23
CA SER A 75 14.88 11.69 -2.75
C SER A 75 15.66 10.64 -3.52
N GLY A 76 15.01 9.91 -4.43
CA GLY A 76 15.61 8.81 -5.20
C GLY A 76 15.41 7.43 -4.56
N VAL A 77 14.64 7.31 -3.47
CA VAL A 77 14.28 6.00 -2.90
C VAL A 77 13.31 5.28 -3.82
N ILE A 78 13.61 4.01 -4.08
CA ILE A 78 12.70 3.06 -4.72
C ILE A 78 12.24 2.06 -3.66
N GLY A 79 10.94 1.98 -3.42
CA GLY A 79 10.35 1.07 -2.46
C GLY A 79 9.29 0.15 -3.06
N ILE A 80 8.88 -0.85 -2.27
CA ILE A 80 7.88 -1.84 -2.65
C ILE A 80 6.82 -1.90 -1.55
N ILE A 81 5.56 -1.91 -1.97
CA ILE A 81 4.38 -2.13 -1.13
C ILE A 81 3.77 -3.45 -1.58
N ALA A 82 3.54 -4.36 -0.64
CA ALA A 82 3.06 -5.70 -0.90
C ALA A 82 1.79 -6.00 -0.08
N SER A 83 0.75 -6.49 -0.74
CA SER A 83 -0.50 -6.87 -0.08
C SER A 83 -0.37 -8.29 0.50
N LEU A 84 -0.16 -8.39 1.81
CA LEU A 84 0.05 -9.67 2.49
C LEU A 84 -1.27 -10.32 2.91
N PRO A 85 -1.36 -11.66 2.88
CA PRO A 85 -2.45 -12.39 3.55
C PRO A 85 -2.51 -12.04 5.04
N ARG A 86 -3.72 -12.03 5.62
CA ARG A 86 -3.97 -11.60 7.02
C ARG A 86 -3.08 -12.32 8.03
N ASP A 87 -2.93 -13.63 7.90
CA ASP A 87 -2.14 -14.44 8.85
C ASP A 87 -0.66 -14.08 8.79
N LEU A 88 -0.12 -13.87 7.59
CA LEU A 88 1.26 -13.46 7.39
C LEU A 88 1.48 -12.03 7.91
N CYS A 89 0.53 -11.12 7.67
CA CYS A 89 0.58 -9.76 8.21
C CYS A 89 0.62 -9.76 9.75
N LEU A 90 -0.23 -10.57 10.39
CA LEU A 90 -0.26 -10.71 11.84
C LEU A 90 1.04 -11.32 12.39
N GLN A 91 1.61 -12.29 11.69
CA GLN A 91 2.90 -12.89 12.05
C GLN A 91 4.03 -11.85 11.97
N CYS A 92 4.14 -11.11 10.87
CA CYS A 92 5.13 -10.04 10.71
C CYS A 92 4.97 -8.96 11.78
N TYR A 93 3.74 -8.57 12.08
CA TYR A 93 3.44 -7.59 13.11
C TYR A 93 3.90 -8.06 14.51
N LYS A 94 3.61 -9.31 14.88
CA LYS A 94 4.09 -9.90 16.15
C LYS A 94 5.62 -9.86 16.24
N ILE A 95 6.31 -10.20 15.15
CA ILE A 95 7.78 -10.17 15.10
C ILE A 95 8.30 -8.73 15.28
N SER A 96 7.71 -7.74 14.61
CA SER A 96 8.14 -6.33 14.73
C SER A 96 8.00 -5.76 16.14
N ARG A 97 7.07 -6.27 16.95
CA ARG A 97 6.82 -5.86 18.33
C ARG A 97 7.68 -6.60 19.37
N SER A 98 8.39 -7.65 18.94
CA SER A 98 9.18 -8.52 19.83
C SER A 98 10.62 -8.03 20.08
N LYS A 99 10.97 -6.84 19.58
CA LYS A 99 12.25 -6.16 19.81
C LYS A 99 12.09 -4.98 20.77
#